data_AF-A0A7C9CYP6-F1
#
_entry.id   AF-A0A7C9CYP6-F1
#
_cell.length_a   1.000
_cell.length_b   1.000
_cell.length_c   1.000
_cell.angle_alpha   90.00
_cell.angle_beta   90.00
_cell.angle_gamma   90.00
#
_symmetry.space_group_name_H-M   'P 1'
#
loop_
_entity.id
_entity.type
_entity.pdbx_description
1 polymer ?
#
loop_
_entity_poly.entity_id
_entity_poly.type
_entity_poly.pdbx_seq_one_letter_code
_entity_poly.pdbx_strand_id
1 'polypeptide(L)'
;WDEDLGVDNFNAEKYIDLVRKYGLEISQPGLEPNSALTWRMTERRNDSEVHKETEEKPGWCKDPHLPPCAGFVEIMAPVFSRDAWRCVWHIIQNDLVHGWGLDFALQKCV
;
A
#
# COMPACT_ATOMS: atom_id res chain seq x y z
N TRP A 1 -2.66 16.80 1.04
CA TRP A 1 -3.49 15.85 1.80
C TRP A 1 -4.85 15.60 1.17
N ASP A 2 -5.61 16.62 0.75
CA ASP A 2 -6.76 16.37 -0.17
C ASP A 2 -6.34 16.35 -1.65
N GLU A 3 -5.08 16.71 -1.94
CA GLU A 3 -4.58 16.97 -3.30
C GLU A 3 -3.77 15.81 -3.91
N ASP A 4 -3.48 14.74 -3.16
CA ASP A 4 -2.47 13.73 -3.57
C ASP A 4 -3.06 12.45 -4.18
N LEU A 5 -4.36 12.18 -4.00
CA LEU A 5 -5.03 10.97 -4.51
C LEU A 5 -6.11 11.33 -5.53
N GLY A 6 -5.74 11.36 -6.81
CA GLY A 6 -6.70 11.49 -7.90
C GLY A 6 -7.61 10.26 -8.03
N VAL A 7 -8.92 10.48 -8.13
CA VAL A 7 -9.93 9.39 -8.27
C VAL A 7 -10.49 9.26 -9.68
N ASP A 8 -10.04 10.09 -10.64
CA ASP A 8 -10.56 10.12 -12.00
C ASP A 8 -10.46 8.77 -12.72
N ASN A 9 -9.40 8.00 -12.42
CA ASN A 9 -9.14 6.68 -12.98
C ASN A 9 -9.46 5.53 -12.00
N PHE A 10 -10.06 5.82 -10.84
CA PHE A 10 -10.31 4.82 -9.82
C PHE A 10 -11.68 4.14 -10.01
N ASN A 11 -11.67 2.81 -10.14
CA ASN A 11 -12.88 1.99 -10.16
C ASN A 11 -12.96 1.18 -8.86
N ALA A 12 -13.83 1.62 -7.94
CA ALA A 12 -13.99 0.99 -6.63
C ALA A 12 -14.51 -0.45 -6.72
N GLU A 13 -15.44 -0.74 -7.62
CA GLU A 13 -16.01 -2.10 -7.78
C GLU A 13 -14.94 -3.09 -8.24
N LYS A 14 -14.21 -2.73 -9.31
CA LYS A 14 -13.11 -3.55 -9.82
C LYS A 14 -12.01 -3.73 -8.78
N TYR A 15 -11.70 -2.69 -8.01
CA TYR A 15 -10.73 -2.78 -6.92
C TYR A 15 -11.17 -3.78 -5.83
N ILE A 16 -12.41 -3.68 -5.36
CA ILE A 16 -12.95 -4.62 -4.36
C ILE A 16 -13.02 -6.06 -4.91
N ASP A 17 -13.33 -6.23 -6.20
CA ASP A 17 -13.29 -7.54 -6.85
C ASP A 17 -11.87 -8.14 -6.84
N LEU A 18 -10.84 -7.32 -7.08
CA LEU A 18 -9.45 -7.76 -7.01
C LEU A 18 -9.04 -8.11 -5.57
N VAL A 19 -9.39 -7.27 -4.59
CA VAL A 19 -9.13 -7.53 -3.16
C VAL A 19 -9.70 -8.88 -2.74
N ARG A 20 -10.96 -9.17 -3.14
CA ARG A 20 -11.61 -10.45 -2.86
C ARG A 20 -10.99 -11.61 -3.63
N LYS A 21 -10.73 -11.43 -4.93
CA LYS A 21 -10.14 -12.45 -5.83
C LYS A 21 -8.79 -12.94 -5.31
N TYR A 22 -7.97 -12.03 -4.78
CA TYR A 22 -6.61 -12.34 -4.34
C TYR A 22 -6.47 -12.51 -2.82
N GLY A 23 -7.56 -12.40 -2.06
CA GLY A 23 -7.54 -12.53 -0.59
C GLY A 23 -6.62 -11.52 0.08
N LEU A 24 -6.67 -10.26 -0.35
CA LEU A 24 -5.78 -9.20 0.16
C LEU A 24 -6.30 -8.69 1.50
N GLU A 25 -5.58 -8.99 2.58
CA GLU A 25 -5.90 -8.52 3.92
C GLU A 25 -5.56 -7.04 4.13
N ILE A 26 -4.49 -6.57 3.46
CA ILE A 26 -4.09 -5.16 3.44
C ILE A 26 -3.73 -4.84 1.99
N SER A 27 -4.27 -3.74 1.48
CA SER A 27 -4.01 -3.30 0.11
C SER A 27 -4.23 -1.80 -0.03
N GLN A 28 -3.85 -1.24 -1.17
CA GLN A 28 -4.22 0.09 -1.61
C GLN A 28 -4.37 0.11 -3.13
N PRO A 29 -5.13 1.05 -3.72
CA PRO A 29 -5.12 1.25 -5.16
C PRO A 29 -3.73 1.72 -5.63
N GLY A 30 -3.35 1.31 -6.85
CA GLY A 30 -2.14 1.82 -7.49
C GLY A 30 -2.32 3.28 -7.94
N LEU A 31 -1.26 4.07 -7.81
CA LEU A 31 -1.21 5.49 -8.15
C LEU A 31 -0.80 5.70 -9.61
N GLU A 32 -1.22 6.81 -10.21
CA GLU A 32 -0.88 7.11 -11.60
C GLU A 32 0.65 7.32 -11.76
N PRO A 33 1.31 6.69 -12.75
CA PRO A 33 2.76 6.77 -12.95
C PRO A 33 3.33 8.18 -13.08
N ASN A 34 2.53 9.13 -13.58
CA ASN A 34 2.95 10.52 -13.79
C ASN A 34 2.83 11.40 -12.54
N SER A 35 2.48 10.82 -11.39
CA SER A 35 2.42 11.52 -10.10
C SER A 35 3.79 11.50 -9.39
N ALA A 36 3.95 12.34 -8.37
CA ALA A 36 5.17 12.37 -7.55
C ALA A 36 5.20 11.16 -6.60
N LEU A 37 5.75 10.03 -7.06
CA LEU A 37 5.80 8.78 -6.30
C LEU A 37 7.03 8.69 -5.39
N THR A 38 6.79 8.47 -4.09
CA THR A 38 7.86 8.17 -3.12
C THR A 38 8.40 6.75 -3.36
N TRP A 39 7.50 5.77 -3.45
CA TRP A 39 7.80 4.34 -3.58
C TRP A 39 7.29 3.81 -4.93
N ARG A 40 8.13 3.07 -5.66
CA ARG A 40 7.75 2.42 -6.93
C ARG A 40 6.72 1.31 -6.74
N MET A 41 6.63 0.74 -5.54
CA MET A 41 5.64 -0.28 -5.20
C MET A 41 4.19 0.23 -5.33
N THR A 42 3.96 1.54 -5.21
CA THR A 42 2.62 2.13 -5.28
C THR A 42 2.22 2.53 -6.70
N GLU A 43 3.13 2.43 -7.65
CA GLU A 43 2.89 2.75 -9.06
C GLU A 43 1.93 1.75 -9.72
N ARG A 44 0.89 2.25 -10.38
CA ARG A 44 -0.01 1.44 -11.19
C ARG A 44 0.72 0.88 -12.41
N ARG A 45 0.80 -0.45 -12.52
CA ARG A 45 1.31 -1.16 -13.70
C ARG A 45 0.18 -1.71 -14.56
N ASN A 46 0.36 -1.67 -15.87
CA ASN A 46 -0.64 -2.14 -16.85
C ASN A 46 -0.48 -3.63 -17.20
N ASP A 47 0.59 -4.29 -16.77
CA ASP A 47 0.93 -5.67 -17.08
C ASP A 47 0.40 -6.68 -16.04
N SER A 48 -0.17 -6.20 -14.93
CA SER A 48 -0.53 -7.04 -13.78
C SER A 48 -1.65 -6.42 -12.94
N GLU A 49 -2.54 -7.27 -12.39
CA GLU A 49 -3.69 -6.83 -11.59
C GLU A 49 -3.33 -6.48 -10.13
N VAL A 50 -2.30 -7.12 -9.57
CA VAL A 50 -1.82 -6.89 -8.20
C VAL A 50 -0.30 -6.97 -8.17
N HIS A 51 0.34 -6.00 -7.52
CA HIS A 51 1.79 -5.93 -7.38
C HIS A 51 2.17 -6.29 -5.94
N LYS A 52 2.96 -7.36 -5.77
CA LYS A 52 3.45 -7.80 -4.46
C LYS A 52 4.94 -7.53 -4.27
N GLU A 53 5.62 -7.18 -5.35
CA GLU A 53 7.05 -6.89 -5.39
C GLU A 53 7.38 -5.81 -6.43
N THR A 54 8.49 -5.11 -6.21
CA THR A 54 9.00 -4.06 -7.09
C THR A 54 10.51 -3.99 -7.10
N GLU A 55 11.08 -3.51 -8.21
CA GLU A 55 12.45 -3.01 -8.23
C GLU A 55 12.47 -1.54 -7.81
N GLU A 56 12.95 -1.29 -6.60
CA GLU A 56 13.07 0.06 -6.05
C GLU A 56 14.31 0.82 -6.53
N LYS A 57 14.37 2.10 -6.16
CA LYS A 57 15.56 2.94 -6.34
C LYS A 57 16.80 2.27 -5.69
N PRO A 58 18.01 2.39 -6.28
CA PRO A 58 19.22 1.79 -5.72
C PRO A 58 19.45 2.17 -4.25
N GLY A 59 19.63 1.17 -3.39
CA GLY A 59 19.88 1.36 -1.95
C GLY A 59 18.64 1.52 -1.06
N TRP A 60 17.42 1.49 -1.62
CA TRP A 60 16.18 1.66 -0.86
C TRP A 60 15.64 0.36 -0.26
N CYS A 61 16.05 -0.78 -0.81
CA CYS A 61 15.70 -2.09 -0.27
C CYS A 61 16.92 -2.75 0.37
N LYS A 62 16.80 -3.02 1.67
CA LYS A 62 17.78 -3.83 2.41
C LYS A 62 17.63 -5.31 2.10
N ASP A 63 16.39 -5.75 1.88
CA ASP A 63 16.00 -7.11 1.52
C ASP A 63 14.89 -7.00 0.46
N PRO A 64 14.99 -7.72 -0.68
CA PRO A 64 13.96 -7.69 -1.73
C PRO A 64 12.61 -8.26 -1.30
N HIS A 65 12.57 -9.09 -0.24
CA HIS A 65 11.35 -9.70 0.28
C HIS A 65 10.71 -8.91 1.42
N LEU A 66 11.27 -7.76 1.77
CA LEU A 66 10.73 -6.88 2.81
C LEU A 66 10.33 -5.52 2.22
N PRO A 67 9.45 -4.78 2.93
CA PRO A 67 9.18 -3.39 2.63
C PRO A 67 10.46 -2.56 2.53
N PRO A 68 10.55 -1.67 1.53
CA PRO A 68 9.45 -1.24 0.65
C PRO A 68 9.34 -2.08 -0.65
N CYS A 69 10.26 -3.04 -0.87
CA CYS A 69 10.32 -3.81 -2.11
C CYS A 69 9.24 -4.88 -2.25
N ALA A 70 8.75 -5.43 -1.14
CA ALA A 70 7.69 -6.42 -1.15
C ALA A 70 6.74 -6.22 0.04
N GLY A 71 5.48 -6.62 -0.12
CA GLY A 71 4.48 -6.58 0.95
C GLY A 71 4.22 -5.19 1.55
N PHE A 72 4.49 -4.13 0.79
CA PHE A 72 4.39 -2.74 1.27
C PHE A 72 3.10 -2.06 0.79
N VAL A 73 2.44 -1.38 1.73
CA VAL A 73 1.28 -0.52 1.48
C VAL A 73 1.59 0.82 2.13
N GLU A 74 1.70 1.86 1.31
CA GLU A 74 1.90 3.22 1.78
C GLU A 74 0.63 3.67 2.52
N ILE A 75 0.79 4.32 3.67
CA ILE A 75 -0.33 4.75 4.52
C ILE A 75 -1.04 6.00 3.95
N MET A 76 -1.31 6.00 2.64
CA MET A 76 -2.06 7.03 1.93
C MET A 76 -3.56 6.68 1.89
N ALA A 77 -3.89 5.52 1.30
CA ALA A 77 -5.26 5.01 1.24
C ALA A 77 -5.30 3.49 1.48
N PRO A 78 -4.81 3.02 2.65
CA PRO A 78 -4.85 1.59 2.94
C PRO A 78 -6.28 1.12 3.17
N VAL A 79 -6.59 -0.04 2.61
CA VAL A 79 -7.81 -0.79 2.83
C VAL A 79 -7.45 -2.07 3.55
N PHE A 80 -8.13 -2.30 4.67
CA PHE A 80 -7.89 -3.42 5.56
C PHE A 80 -9.08 -4.36 5.56
N SER A 81 -8.81 -5.66 5.65
CA SER A 81 -9.79 -6.60 6.17
C SER A 81 -10.11 -6.24 7.63
N ARG A 82 -11.23 -6.77 8.12
CA ARG A 82 -11.61 -6.58 9.53
C ARG A 82 -10.56 -7.13 10.49
N ASP A 83 -9.91 -8.24 10.15
CA ASP A 83 -8.96 -8.90 11.05
C ASP A 83 -7.60 -8.20 11.03
N ALA A 84 -7.11 -7.81 9.85
CA ALA A 84 -5.92 -6.98 9.72
C ALA A 84 -6.09 -5.62 10.40
N TRP A 85 -7.27 -4.98 10.26
CA TRP A 85 -7.57 -3.71 10.93
C TRP A 85 -7.45 -3.80 12.45
N ARG A 86 -7.93 -4.89 13.06
CA ARG A 86 -7.79 -5.09 14.51
C ARG A 86 -6.33 -5.14 14.94
N CYS A 87 -5.46 -5.79 14.17
CA CYS A 87 -4.03 -5.79 14.46
C CYS A 87 -3.41 -4.40 14.26
N VAL A 88 -3.64 -3.78 13.11
CA VAL A 88 -3.10 -2.45 12.75
C VAL A 88 -3.53 -1.39 13.76
N TRP A 89 -4.77 -1.43 14.24
CA TRP A 89 -5.27 -0.54 15.27
C TRP A 89 -4.39 -0.50 16.52
N HIS A 90 -3.81 -1.63 16.92
CA HIS A 90 -2.90 -1.69 18.08
C HIS A 90 -1.48 -1.19 17.76
N ILE A 91 -1.08 -1.14 16.49
CA ILE A 91 0.18 -0.52 16.06
C ILE A 91 0.04 1.01 16.09
N ILE A 92 -1.14 1.54 15.78
CA ILE A 92 -1.43 2.98 15.63
C ILE A 92 -1.58 3.74 16.96
N GLN A 93 -1.30 3.12 18.12
CA GLN A 93 -1.63 3.64 19.46
C GLN A 93 -0.81 4.86 19.97
N ASN A 94 -0.28 5.72 19.10
CA ASN A 94 0.32 7.00 19.49
C ASN A 94 -0.58 8.17 19.06
N ASP A 95 -0.27 9.38 19.52
CA ASP A 95 -0.94 10.65 19.21
C ASP A 95 -1.03 11.01 17.71
N LEU A 96 -0.62 10.11 16.81
CA LEU A 96 -0.58 10.24 15.36
C LEU A 96 0.19 11.47 14.88
N VAL A 97 0.96 12.14 15.76
CA VAL A 97 1.69 13.36 15.42
C VAL A 97 2.82 13.05 14.44
N HIS A 98 3.28 11.78 14.36
CA HIS A 98 4.26 11.31 13.37
C HIS A 98 3.95 9.87 12.90
N GLY A 99 3.09 9.71 11.89
CA GLY A 99 2.78 8.42 11.26
C GLY A 99 3.88 7.88 10.30
N TRP A 100 4.98 8.61 10.13
CA TRP A 100 6.07 8.22 9.21
C TRP A 100 6.71 6.89 9.64
N GLY A 101 6.82 5.96 8.70
CA GLY A 101 7.44 4.66 8.93
C GLY A 101 6.47 3.57 9.42
N LEU A 102 5.21 3.91 9.68
CA LEU A 102 4.18 2.95 10.10
C LEU A 102 3.82 1.94 9.00
N ASP A 103 3.84 2.41 7.75
CA ASP A 103 3.72 1.63 6.51
C ASP A 103 4.69 0.44 6.44
N PHE A 104 5.91 0.57 6.99
CA PHE A 104 6.86 -0.55 7.09
C PHE A 104 6.46 -1.65 8.09
N ALA A 105 5.53 -1.36 9.00
CA ALA A 105 5.08 -2.29 10.03
C ALA A 105 3.76 -2.98 9.69
N LEU A 106 2.99 -2.48 8.73
CA LEU A 106 1.64 -3.01 8.41
C LEU A 106 1.65 -4.48 8.03
N GLN A 107 2.67 -4.95 7.30
CA GLN A 107 2.81 -6.36 6.92
C GLN A 107 2.86 -7.34 8.09
N LYS A 108 3.12 -6.87 9.33
CA LYS A 108 3.09 -7.73 10.53
C LYS A 108 1.67 -8.17 10.93
N CYS A 109 0.66 -7.60 10.29
CA CYS A 109 -0.75 -7.87 10.54
C CYS A 109 -1.40 -8.75 9.45
N VAL A 110 -0.59 -9.48 8.69
CA VAL A 110 -0.99 -10.38 7.59
C VAL A 110 -0.38 -11.76 7.79
#